data_AF-A0A0Q9N7X5-F1
#
_entry.id   AF-A0A0Q9N7X5-F1
#
_cell.length_a   1.000
_cell.length_b   1.000
_cell.length_c   1.000
_cell.angle_alpha   90.00
_cell.angle_beta   90.00
_cell.angle_gamma   90.00
#
_symmetry.space_group_name_H-M   'P 1'
#
loop_
_entity.id
_entity.type
_entity.pdbx_description
1 polymer ?
#
loop_
_entity_poly.entity_id
_entity_poly.type
_entity_poly.pdbx_seq_one_letter_code
_entity_poly.pdbx_strand_id
1 'polypeptide(L)'
;MKSEVKLQDEQEATSLCGNHVARLVPSTDGPKLMINREEYALNEACWDVEMFHGRNNSILIFYWKGEVKLSVKMPPMAQIEGFVTRLLQCLSSKLRVVQPI
;
A
#
# COMPACT_ATOMS: atom_id res chain seq x y z
N MET A 1 17.76 -23.92 2.23
CA MET A 1 16.30 -23.92 2.43
C MET A 1 15.86 -22.79 3.38
N LYS A 2 16.41 -21.57 3.22
CA LYS A 2 16.06 -20.36 4.01
C LYS A 2 15.52 -19.21 3.15
N SER A 3 15.51 -19.40 1.82
CA SER A 3 15.24 -18.35 0.84
C SER A 3 13.75 -18.21 0.52
N GLU A 4 12.98 -19.29 0.59
CA GLU A 4 11.57 -19.29 0.23
C GLU A 4 10.66 -18.66 1.29
N VAL A 5 10.96 -18.89 2.58
CA VAL A 5 10.19 -18.31 3.70
C VAL A 5 10.28 -16.78 3.71
N LYS A 6 11.48 -16.24 3.45
CA LYS A 6 11.72 -14.80 3.42
C LYS A 6 10.97 -14.09 2.29
N LEU A 7 10.87 -14.75 1.14
CA LEU A 7 10.15 -14.27 -0.05
C LEU A 7 8.63 -14.32 0.15
N GLN A 8 8.11 -15.33 0.85
CA GLN A 8 6.69 -15.42 1.19
C GLN A 8 6.28 -14.32 2.18
N ASP A 9 7.06 -14.11 3.24
CA ASP A 9 6.78 -13.07 4.24
C ASP A 9 6.81 -11.66 3.61
N GLU A 10 7.76 -11.39 2.71
CA GLU A 10 7.85 -10.11 2.00
C GLU A 10 6.70 -9.91 0.99
N GLN A 11 6.23 -10.97 0.34
CA GLN A 11 5.07 -10.91 -0.56
C GLN A 11 3.76 -10.70 0.20
N GLU A 12 3.62 -11.30 1.38
CA GLU A 12 2.45 -11.11 2.24
C GLU A 12 2.42 -9.68 2.82
N ALA A 13 3.56 -9.17 3.30
CA ALA A 13 3.68 -7.82 3.83
C ALA A 13 3.50 -6.70 2.78
N THR A 14 3.58 -7.02 1.49
CA THR A 14 3.43 -6.05 0.40
C THR A 14 2.15 -6.22 -0.39
N SER A 15 1.26 -7.14 0.00
CA SER A 15 0.00 -7.37 -0.69
C SER A 15 -1.22 -7.23 0.21
N LEU A 16 -2.31 -6.78 -0.41
CA LEU A 16 -3.62 -6.71 0.21
C LEU A 16 -4.49 -7.84 -0.34
N CYS A 17 -5.07 -8.64 0.57
CA CYS A 17 -5.88 -9.81 0.23
C CYS A 17 -5.13 -10.86 -0.63
N GLY A 18 -3.88 -11.15 -0.30
CA GLY A 18 -3.12 -12.27 -0.89
C GLY A 18 -2.73 -12.07 -2.35
N ASN A 19 -1.89 -11.08 -2.65
CA ASN A 19 -1.33 -10.77 -3.98
C ASN A 19 -2.31 -10.46 -5.14
N HIS A 20 -3.62 -10.62 -4.96
CA HIS A 20 -4.56 -10.58 -6.09
C HIS A 20 -5.21 -9.22 -6.34
N VAL A 21 -5.32 -8.35 -5.34
CA VAL A 21 -6.12 -7.12 -5.44
C VAL A 21 -5.24 -5.86 -5.49
N ALA A 22 -4.36 -5.71 -4.51
CA ALA A 22 -3.39 -4.61 -4.47
C ALA A 22 -2.04 -5.11 -3.99
N ARG A 23 -0.95 -4.62 -4.59
CA ARG A 23 0.42 -4.92 -4.13
C ARG A 23 1.38 -3.77 -4.37
N LEU A 24 2.35 -3.65 -3.47
CA LEU A 24 3.44 -2.70 -3.58
C LEU A 24 4.61 -3.35 -4.32
N VAL A 25 5.03 -2.74 -5.41
CA VAL A 25 6.10 -3.27 -6.26
C VAL A 25 7.27 -2.30 -6.28
N PRO A 26 8.49 -2.75 -5.94
CA PRO A 26 9.69 -1.97 -6.18
C PRO A 26 9.96 -1.89 -7.69
N SER A 27 10.29 -0.70 -8.19
CA SER A 27 10.67 -0.49 -9.60
C SER A 27 11.81 0.53 -9.67
N THR A 28 12.58 0.48 -10.76
CA THR A 28 13.70 1.38 -11.05
C THR A 28 13.30 2.85 -11.06
N ASP A 29 12.05 3.12 -11.48
CA ASP A 29 11.52 4.48 -11.60
C ASP A 29 10.82 4.95 -10.32
N GLY A 30 10.89 4.14 -9.26
CA GLY A 30 10.26 4.39 -7.96
C GLY A 30 9.24 3.31 -7.56
N PRO A 31 8.75 3.33 -6.31
CA PRO A 31 7.75 2.38 -5.86
C PRO A 31 6.43 2.57 -6.61
N LYS A 32 5.76 1.46 -6.92
CA LYS A 32 4.47 1.43 -7.60
C LYS A 32 3.43 0.70 -6.77
N LEU A 33 2.19 1.18 -6.82
CA LEU A 33 1.02 0.44 -6.39
C LEU A 33 0.41 -0.22 -7.62
N MET A 34 0.36 -1.54 -7.59
CA MET A 34 -0.42 -2.32 -8.55
C MET A 34 -1.82 -2.48 -7.99
N ILE A 35 -2.83 -2.14 -8.79
CA ILE A 35 -4.22 -2.46 -8.52
C ILE A 35 -4.70 -3.31 -9.68
N ASN A 36 -5.05 -4.57 -9.44
CA ASN A 36 -5.29 -5.55 -10.49
C ASN A 36 -4.10 -5.64 -11.49
N ARG A 37 -4.29 -5.17 -12.73
CA ARG A 37 -3.27 -5.12 -13.79
C ARG A 37 -2.73 -3.72 -14.07
N GLU A 38 -3.24 -2.73 -13.34
CA GLU A 38 -2.88 -1.34 -13.56
C GLU A 38 -1.76 -0.91 -12.63
N GLU A 39 -0.84 -0.14 -13.18
CA GLU A 39 0.33 0.41 -12.50
C GLU A 39 0.09 1.87 -12.16
N TYR A 40 0.35 2.21 -10.91
CA TYR A 40 0.26 3.57 -10.42
C TYR A 40 1.51 3.95 -9.64
N ALA A 41 2.15 5.05 -10.03
CA ALA A 41 3.39 5.49 -9.41
C ALA A 41 3.09 6.10 -8.03
N LEU A 42 3.75 5.61 -6.97
CA LEU A 42 3.56 6.13 -5.60
C LEU A 42 4.43 7.38 -5.32
N ASN A 43 5.37 7.69 -6.21
CA ASN A 43 6.20 8.89 -6.17
C ASN A 43 5.49 10.15 -6.72
N GLU A 44 4.22 10.07 -7.12
CA GLU A 44 3.37 11.20 -7.52
C GLU A 44 2.53 11.71 -6.35
N ALA A 45 2.15 12.99 -6.36
CA ALA A 45 1.48 13.65 -5.20
C ALA A 45 -0.04 13.51 -5.24
N CYS A 46 -0.58 12.77 -6.21
CA CYS A 46 -2.00 12.66 -6.47
C CYS A 46 -2.67 11.50 -5.74
N TRP A 47 -1.94 10.84 -4.84
CA TRP A 47 -2.45 9.77 -4.00
C TRP A 47 -3.08 10.32 -2.74
N ASP A 48 -4.29 9.87 -2.48
CA ASP A 48 -4.92 9.94 -1.16
C ASP A 48 -5.38 8.54 -0.75
N VAL A 49 -5.32 8.24 0.54
CA VAL A 49 -5.65 6.94 1.10
C VAL A 49 -6.46 7.12 2.38
N GLU A 50 -7.70 6.66 2.33
CA GLU A 50 -8.62 6.72 3.48
C GLU A 50 -8.81 5.34 4.09
N MET A 51 -8.88 5.27 5.41
CA MET A 51 -9.15 4.04 6.15
C MET A 51 -10.30 4.22 7.13
N PHE A 52 -11.33 3.39 6.98
CA PHE A 52 -12.49 3.34 7.86
C PHE A 52 -12.46 2.06 8.69
N HIS A 53 -12.60 2.20 10.01
CA HIS A 53 -12.64 1.06 10.93
C HIS A 53 -14.07 0.80 11.40
N GLY A 54 -14.59 -0.38 11.06
CA GLY A 54 -15.80 -0.94 11.64
C GLY A 54 -15.49 -1.94 12.75
N ARG A 55 -16.52 -2.38 13.47
CA ARG A 55 -16.38 -3.34 14.58
C ARG A 55 -15.78 -4.69 14.16
N ASN A 56 -16.09 -5.14 12.95
CA ASN A 56 -15.72 -6.47 12.45
C ASN A 56 -14.86 -6.43 11.17
N ASN A 57 -14.68 -5.25 10.59
CA ASN A 57 -14.06 -5.08 9.29
C ASN A 57 -13.55 -3.66 9.13
N SER A 58 -12.46 -3.51 8.39
CA SER A 58 -11.99 -2.21 7.93
C SER A 58 -12.22 -2.06 6.42
N ILE A 59 -12.24 -0.82 5.95
CA ILE A 59 -12.26 -0.49 4.53
C ILE A 59 -11.09 0.45 4.26
N LEU A 60 -10.29 0.15 3.24
CA LEU A 60 -9.27 1.06 2.72
C LEU A 60 -9.66 1.49 1.31
N ILE A 61 -9.55 2.80 1.06
CA ILE A 61 -9.93 3.42 -0.20
C ILE A 61 -8.71 4.15 -0.75
N PHE A 62 -8.38 3.84 -1.99
CA PHE A 62 -7.27 4.44 -2.72
C PHE A 62 -7.82 5.41 -3.76
N TYR A 63 -7.41 6.67 -3.67
CA TYR A 63 -7.78 7.71 -4.61
C TYR A 63 -6.57 8.15 -5.42
N TRP A 64 -6.77 8.30 -6.72
CA TRP A 64 -5.76 8.82 -7.63
C TRP A 64 -6.34 9.95 -8.46
N LYS A 65 -5.75 11.14 -8.37
CA LYS A 65 -6.21 12.34 -9.09
C LYS A 65 -7.69 12.65 -8.84
N GLY A 66 -8.15 12.40 -7.61
CA GLY A 66 -9.54 12.61 -7.18
C GLY A 66 -10.50 11.48 -7.55
N GLU A 67 -10.05 10.43 -8.23
CA GLU A 67 -10.88 9.28 -8.59
C GLU A 67 -10.62 8.09 -7.68
N VAL A 68 -11.67 7.40 -7.24
CA VAL A 68 -11.54 6.11 -6.53
C VAL A 68 -10.98 5.07 -7.49
N LYS A 69 -9.82 4.50 -7.16
CA LYS A 69 -9.21 3.38 -7.92
C LYS A 69 -9.54 2.03 -7.33
N LEU A 70 -9.61 1.95 -6.00
CA LEU A 70 -9.89 0.71 -5.31
C LEU A 70 -10.52 0.99 -3.95
N SER A 71 -11.53 0.21 -3.59
CA SER A 71 -12.04 0.10 -2.22
C SER A 71 -12.01 -1.37 -1.82
N VAL A 72 -11.30 -1.68 -0.74
CA VAL A 72 -11.17 -3.06 -0.24
C VAL A 72 -11.73 -3.14 1.16
N LYS A 73 -12.73 -4.00 1.33
CA LYS A 73 -13.18 -4.45 2.65
C LYS A 73 -12.28 -5.58 3.12
N MET A 74 -11.83 -5.50 4.36
CA MET A 74 -10.85 -6.44 4.88
C MET A 74 -11.08 -6.83 6.34
N PRO A 75 -10.50 -7.97 6.77
CA PRO A 75 -10.51 -8.45 8.14
C PRO A 75 -9.74 -7.50 9.09
N PRO A 76 -9.59 -7.85 10.38
CA PRO A 76 -8.90 -7.01 11.37
C PRO A 76 -7.49 -6.55 10.96
N MET A 77 -7.11 -5.36 11.44
CA MET A 77 -5.88 -4.62 11.09
C MET A 77 -4.57 -5.42 11.11
N ALA A 78 -4.45 -6.43 11.98
CA ALA A 78 -3.23 -7.22 12.13
C ALA A 78 -2.77 -7.89 10.81
N GLN A 79 -3.70 -8.20 9.90
CA GLN A 79 -3.37 -8.83 8.61
C GLN A 79 -2.88 -7.82 7.54
N ILE A 80 -3.03 -6.51 7.78
CA ILE A 80 -2.72 -5.47 6.79
C ILE A 80 -1.70 -4.44 7.28
N GLU A 81 -1.26 -4.56 8.54
CA GLU A 81 -0.30 -3.65 9.16
C GLU A 81 1.00 -3.55 8.36
N GLY A 82 1.53 -4.68 7.86
CA GLY A 82 2.71 -4.71 7.02
C GLY A 82 2.52 -3.91 5.72
N PHE A 83 1.39 -4.13 5.05
CA PHE A 83 1.04 -3.44 3.80
C PHE A 83 0.91 -1.93 4.03
N VAL A 84 0.15 -1.52 5.06
CA VAL A 84 -0.08 -0.11 5.38
C VAL A 84 1.22 0.58 5.77
N THR A 85 2.07 -0.07 6.58
CA THR A 85 3.38 0.46 6.97
C THR A 85 4.25 0.70 5.75
N ARG A 86 4.31 -0.26 4.82
CA ARG A 86 5.13 -0.13 3.61
C ARG A 86 4.57 0.92 2.66
N LEU A 87 3.25 1.00 2.51
CA LEU A 87 2.58 2.04 1.71
C LEU A 87 2.91 3.42 2.26
N LEU A 88 2.80 3.62 3.58
CA LEU A 88 3.15 4.86 4.24
C LEU A 88 4.62 5.22 4.02
N GLN A 89 5.55 4.26 4.07
CA GLN A 89 6.96 4.52 3.74
C GLN A 89 7.14 4.99 2.29
N CYS A 90 6.45 4.36 1.34
CA CYS A 90 6.49 4.78 -0.07
C CYS A 90 5.96 6.20 -0.26
N LEU A 91 4.83 6.55 0.37
CA LEU A 91 4.23 7.89 0.31
C LEU A 91 5.03 8.94 1.10
N SER A 92 5.60 8.55 2.24
CA SER A 92 6.38 9.41 3.14
C SER A 92 7.80 9.67 2.67
N SER A 93 8.30 8.98 1.64
CA SER A 93 9.55 9.36 0.95
C SER A 93 9.52 10.80 0.40
N LYS A 94 8.36 11.46 0.45
CA LYS A 94 8.11 12.88 0.17
C LYS A 94 8.02 13.81 1.37
N LEU A 95 8.04 13.32 2.61
CA LEU A 95 8.18 14.16 3.78
C LEU A 95 9.61 14.71 3.77
N ARG A 96 9.83 15.73 2.94
CA ARG A 96 10.94 16.67 3.13
C ARG A 96 10.85 17.11 4.57
N VAL A 97 11.89 16.79 5.33
CA VAL A 97 12.17 17.39 6.62
C VAL A 97 12.08 18.91 6.39
N VAL A 98 10.98 19.52 6.82
CA VAL A 98 10.91 20.97 6.91
C VAL A 98 11.81 21.31 8.09
N GLN A 99 13.06 21.66 7.81
CA GLN A 99 13.93 22.20 8.85
C GLN A 99 13.29 23.52 9.32
N PRO A 100 13.08 23.71 10.63
CA PRO A 100 12.71 25.01 11.16
C PRO A 100 13.84 26.00 10.79
N ILE A 101 13.45 27.18 10.31
CA ILE A 101 14.36 28.33 10.13
C ILE A 101 14.83 28.80 11.50
#